data_AF-A0A9Q0E854-F1
#
_entry.id   AF-A0A9Q0E854-F1
#
_cell.length_a   1.000
_cell.length_b   1.000
_cell.length_c   1.000
_cell.angle_alpha   90.00
_cell.angle_beta   90.00
_cell.angle_gamma   90.00
#
_symmetry.space_group_name_H-M   'P 1'
#
loop_
_entity.id
_entity.type
_entity.pdbx_description
1 polymer ?
#
loop_
_entity_poly.entity_id
_entity_poly.type
_entity_poly.pdbx_seq_one_letter_code
_entity_poly.pdbx_strand_id
1 'polypeptide(L)'
;MMAAFAKANLPIPKLTAIATDGAPAMIGSVNGLVGLCKADQTFPDFWNFHCIIHREQLVSKSLNLNNVMKPVMEIVNYIRTHALNHRQFRNLIAELDQGLPGDLPLHCTVRWLSKSKVFSRFFELLDAVKLFMEEKDKDYPELSDLEWIMDLAFSVDMLCHLDRLNLTLQGKLKMLPDLVQSVFAFVNKLKLFEAHIQKGDLTHFHTLLKASEQVTSAALKKKRDRYATLVANLHESFVTRFCDLQLKRPQITFLVDPFNAETDCLKAPLVTDEAAAELEMIDLCEEDQLKAVLREGTVEFWKKSQRERD
;
A
#
# COMPACT_ATOMS: atom_id res chain seq x y z
N MET A 1 4.79 29.54 -8.21
CA MET A 1 5.87 28.57 -7.97
C MET A 1 7.05 29.22 -7.26
N MET A 2 7.83 30.10 -7.91
CA MET A 2 9.03 30.74 -7.33
C MET A 2 8.78 31.45 -5.98
N ALA A 3 7.64 32.13 -5.85
CA ALA A 3 7.25 32.76 -4.58
C ALA A 3 7.13 31.77 -3.40
N ALA A 4 6.79 30.51 -3.66
CA ALA A 4 6.71 29.48 -2.62
C ALA A 4 8.10 29.05 -2.14
N PHE A 5 9.05 28.85 -3.06
CA PHE A 5 10.46 28.57 -2.72
C PHE A 5 11.09 29.73 -1.95
N ALA A 6 10.86 30.98 -2.41
CA ALA A 6 11.33 32.18 -1.73
C ALA A 6 10.73 32.30 -0.32
N LYS A 7 9.42 32.09 -0.15
CA LYS A 7 8.76 32.11 1.16
C LYS A 7 9.29 31.04 2.12
N ALA A 8 9.69 29.89 1.59
CA ALA A 8 10.26 28.79 2.36
C ALA A 8 11.77 28.91 2.61
N ASN A 9 12.42 29.98 2.10
CA ASN A 9 13.88 30.15 2.11
C ASN A 9 14.63 28.92 1.55
N LEU A 10 14.06 28.28 0.53
CA LEU A 10 14.67 27.10 -0.11
C LEU A 10 15.55 27.54 -1.29
N PRO A 11 16.88 27.30 -1.24
CA PRO A 11 17.76 27.60 -2.35
C PRO A 11 17.49 26.63 -3.50
N ILE A 12 16.92 27.14 -4.60
CA ILE A 12 16.55 26.36 -5.79
C ILE A 12 17.72 25.52 -6.34
N PRO A 13 18.98 26.02 -6.42
CA PRO A 13 20.10 25.21 -6.91
C PRO A 13 20.42 23.98 -6.05
N LYS A 14 19.93 23.89 -4.80
CA LYS A 14 20.12 22.74 -3.92
C LYS A 14 18.92 21.78 -3.93
N LEU A 15 17.96 21.96 -4.83
CA LEU A 15 16.80 21.07 -4.94
C LEU A 15 17.23 19.71 -5.47
N THR A 16 17.03 18.64 -4.69
CA THR A 16 17.37 17.26 -5.10
C THR A 16 16.15 16.43 -5.48
N ALA A 17 14.98 16.73 -4.89
CA ALA A 17 13.77 15.98 -5.15
C ALA A 17 12.49 16.78 -4.89
N ILE A 18 11.41 16.41 -5.59
CA ILE A 18 10.03 16.86 -5.38
C ILE A 18 9.16 15.62 -5.15
N ALA A 19 8.38 15.62 -4.07
CA ALA A 19 7.33 14.62 -3.85
C ALA A 19 5.95 15.22 -4.14
N THR A 20 5.12 14.52 -4.92
CA THR A 20 3.78 14.98 -5.32
C THR A 20 2.70 13.93 -5.08
N ASP A 21 1.44 14.36 -5.00
CA ASP A 21 0.28 13.46 -4.93
C ASP A 21 -0.01 12.73 -6.26
N GLY A 22 0.68 13.10 -7.34
CA GLY A 22 0.51 12.56 -8.68
C GLY A 22 -0.71 13.07 -9.43
N ALA A 23 -1.38 14.12 -8.95
CA ALA A 23 -2.45 14.76 -9.70
C ALA A 23 -1.91 15.34 -11.02
N PRO A 24 -2.71 15.40 -12.10
CA PRO A 24 -2.28 16.00 -13.37
C PRO A 24 -1.72 17.42 -13.24
N ALA A 25 -2.25 18.22 -12.31
CA ALA A 25 -1.74 19.56 -12.01
C ALA A 25 -0.34 19.57 -11.34
N MET A 26 0.11 18.43 -10.81
CA MET A 26 1.43 18.28 -10.19
C MET A 26 2.43 17.63 -11.14
N ILE A 27 2.02 16.58 -11.87
CA ILE A 27 2.95 15.78 -12.71
C ILE A 27 2.86 16.08 -14.21
N GLY A 28 1.90 16.89 -14.66
CA GLY A 28 1.73 17.23 -16.06
C GLY A 28 2.99 17.87 -16.66
N SER A 29 3.36 17.44 -17.86
CA SER A 29 4.60 17.89 -18.53
C SER A 29 4.58 19.35 -18.98
N VAL A 30 3.38 19.91 -19.25
CA VAL A 30 3.22 21.28 -19.76
C VAL A 30 2.83 22.25 -18.64
N ASN A 31 1.71 21.98 -17.98
CA ASN A 31 1.12 22.86 -16.97
C ASN A 31 1.24 22.32 -15.54
N GLY A 32 1.87 21.15 -15.35
CA GLY A 32 2.04 20.57 -14.02
C GLY A 32 3.26 21.14 -13.32
N LEU A 33 3.25 21.21 -11.98
CA LEU A 33 4.38 21.72 -11.19
C LEU A 33 5.72 21.12 -11.61
N VAL A 34 5.81 19.79 -11.69
CA VAL A 34 7.05 19.08 -12.06
C VAL A 34 7.48 19.41 -13.49
N GLY A 35 6.54 19.50 -14.42
CA GLY A 35 6.83 19.90 -15.81
C GLY A 35 7.36 21.33 -15.89
N LEU A 36 6.74 22.26 -15.16
CA LEU A 36 7.17 23.65 -15.08
C LEU A 36 8.57 23.78 -14.45
N CYS A 37 8.86 23.07 -13.36
CA CYS A 37 10.21 23.07 -12.78
C CYS A 37 11.25 22.52 -13.77
N LYS A 38 10.93 21.44 -14.50
CA LYS A 38 11.85 20.84 -15.48
C LYS A 38 12.09 21.72 -16.71
N ALA A 39 11.15 22.59 -17.06
CA ALA A 39 11.28 23.51 -18.19
C ALA A 39 12.04 24.79 -17.83
N ASP A 40 12.19 25.10 -16.53
CA ASP A 40 12.85 26.30 -16.03
C ASP A 40 14.34 26.01 -15.74
N GLN A 41 15.23 26.69 -16.44
CA GLN A 41 16.69 26.50 -16.34
C GLN A 41 17.28 26.88 -14.98
N THR A 42 16.52 27.57 -14.13
CA THR A 42 16.98 27.88 -12.76
C THR A 42 16.94 26.65 -11.84
N PHE A 43 16.18 25.62 -12.19
CA PHE A 43 16.10 24.38 -11.45
C PHE A 43 17.18 23.39 -11.94
N PRO A 44 17.90 22.72 -11.02
CA PRO A 44 18.75 21.60 -11.40
C PRO A 44 17.88 20.43 -11.89
N ASP A 45 18.50 19.39 -12.44
CA ASP A 45 17.78 18.11 -12.55
C ASP A 45 17.45 17.60 -11.14
N PHE A 46 16.34 16.88 -10.99
CA PHE A 46 15.85 16.44 -9.69
C PHE A 46 14.98 15.19 -9.79
N TRP A 47 14.89 14.46 -8.68
CA TRP A 47 13.99 13.32 -8.58
C TRP A 47 12.54 13.74 -8.34
N ASN A 48 11.63 13.16 -9.11
CA ASN A 48 10.20 13.27 -8.82
C ASN A 48 9.69 11.97 -8.17
N PHE A 49 9.13 12.09 -6.98
CA PHE A 49 8.47 10.99 -6.27
C PHE A 49 6.96 11.19 -6.31
N HIS A 50 6.26 10.25 -6.93
CA HIS A 50 4.81 10.17 -6.80
C HIS A 50 4.45 9.45 -5.50
N CYS A 51 3.50 10.01 -4.75
CA CYS A 51 2.92 9.49 -3.51
C CYS A 51 2.75 7.96 -3.53
N ILE A 52 3.51 7.30 -2.65
CA ILE A 52 3.57 5.84 -2.54
C ILE A 52 2.21 5.26 -2.18
N ILE A 53 1.46 5.91 -1.27
CA ILE A 53 0.12 5.48 -0.86
C ILE A 53 -0.85 5.52 -2.05
N HIS A 54 -0.81 6.59 -2.85
CA HIS A 54 -1.66 6.68 -4.03
C HIS A 54 -1.29 5.60 -5.06
N ARG A 55 0.00 5.36 -5.29
CA ARG A 55 0.47 4.29 -6.19
C ARG A 55 0.06 2.90 -5.71
N GLU A 56 0.16 2.62 -4.42
CA GLU A 56 -0.31 1.38 -3.79
C GLU A 56 -1.82 1.19 -4.05
N GLN A 57 -2.63 2.23 -3.84
CA GLN A 57 -4.06 2.19 -4.13
C GLN A 57 -4.37 1.98 -5.63
N LEU A 58 -3.53 2.47 -6.54
CA LEU A 58 -3.71 2.22 -7.97
C LEU A 58 -3.38 0.76 -8.32
N VAL A 59 -2.35 0.19 -7.70
CA VAL A 59 -1.95 -1.20 -7.89
C VAL A 59 -2.99 -2.16 -7.31
N SER A 60 -3.56 -1.86 -6.14
CA SER A 60 -4.57 -2.73 -5.52
C SER A 60 -5.81 -2.95 -6.39
N LYS A 61 -6.09 -2.06 -7.35
CA LYS A 61 -7.17 -2.24 -8.36
C LYS A 61 -6.89 -3.36 -9.36
N SER A 62 -5.64 -3.80 -9.54
CA SER A 62 -5.34 -4.96 -10.39
C SER A 62 -5.81 -6.27 -9.77
N LEU A 63 -6.04 -6.29 -8.45
CA LEU A 63 -6.78 -7.35 -7.78
C LEU A 63 -8.26 -7.25 -8.16
N ASN A 64 -8.63 -7.88 -9.28
CA ASN A 64 -9.97 -7.83 -9.86
C ASN A 64 -10.98 -8.63 -9.01
N LEU A 65 -11.51 -7.99 -7.97
CA LEU A 65 -12.50 -8.58 -7.05
C LEU A 65 -13.94 -8.20 -7.40
N ASN A 66 -14.22 -7.78 -8.65
CA ASN A 66 -15.50 -7.19 -9.03
C ASN A 66 -16.71 -8.12 -8.78
N ASN A 67 -16.52 -9.44 -8.89
CA ASN A 67 -17.56 -10.44 -8.65
C ASN A 67 -18.02 -10.50 -7.18
N VAL A 68 -17.17 -10.08 -6.24
CA VAL A 68 -17.49 -10.00 -4.81
C VAL A 68 -17.81 -8.56 -4.41
N MET A 69 -17.07 -7.59 -4.95
CA MET A 69 -17.24 -6.17 -4.66
C MET A 69 -18.64 -5.68 -4.95
N LYS A 70 -19.25 -6.04 -6.09
CA LYS A 70 -20.58 -5.53 -6.41
C LYS A 70 -21.67 -6.08 -5.46
N PRO A 71 -21.84 -7.40 -5.26
CA PRO A 71 -22.89 -7.90 -4.37
C PRO A 71 -22.74 -7.43 -2.93
N VAL A 72 -21.52 -7.48 -2.37
CA VAL A 72 -21.26 -7.02 -0.99
C VAL A 72 -21.65 -5.55 -0.83
N MET A 73 -21.25 -4.70 -1.78
CA MET A 73 -21.55 -3.27 -1.73
C MET A 73 -23.03 -2.96 -1.86
N GLU A 74 -23.75 -3.69 -2.72
CA GLU A 74 -25.20 -3.56 -2.88
C GLU A 74 -25.94 -3.96 -1.61
N ILE A 75 -25.58 -5.10 -1.02
CA ILE A 75 -26.18 -5.58 0.24
C ILE A 75 -25.88 -4.63 1.40
N VAL A 76 -24.61 -4.21 1.56
CA VAL A 76 -24.21 -3.24 2.59
C VAL A 76 -25.01 -1.95 2.44
N ASN A 77 -25.13 -1.42 1.22
CA ASN A 77 -25.89 -0.21 0.97
C ASN A 77 -27.37 -0.41 1.31
N TYR A 78 -27.99 -1.51 0.88
CA TYR A 78 -29.39 -1.80 1.19
C TYR A 78 -29.69 -1.85 2.69
N ILE A 79 -28.78 -2.44 3.47
CA ILE A 79 -28.87 -2.50 4.94
C ILE A 79 -28.67 -1.11 5.55
N ARG A 80 -27.67 -0.36 5.06
CA ARG A 80 -27.16 0.84 5.76
C ARG A 80 -27.78 2.17 5.33
N THR A 81 -28.36 2.29 4.14
CA THR A 81 -28.93 3.56 3.65
C THR A 81 -30.31 3.83 4.23
N HIS A 82 -31.08 2.78 4.55
CA HIS A 82 -32.41 2.90 5.12
C HIS A 82 -32.38 2.71 6.64
N ALA A 83 -32.76 3.75 7.40
CA ALA A 83 -32.69 3.73 8.87
C ALA A 83 -33.48 2.58 9.51
N LEU A 84 -34.62 2.19 8.91
CA LEU A 84 -35.40 1.04 9.36
C LEU A 84 -34.64 -0.27 9.16
N ASN A 85 -34.08 -0.50 7.97
CA ASN A 85 -33.30 -1.70 7.65
C ASN A 85 -32.09 -1.81 8.57
N HIS A 86 -31.37 -0.70 8.77
CA HIS A 86 -30.21 -0.67 9.65
C HIS A 86 -30.56 -1.03 11.09
N ARG A 87 -31.66 -0.47 11.63
CA ARG A 87 -32.14 -0.78 12.97
C ARG A 87 -32.58 -2.24 13.10
N GLN A 88 -33.34 -2.75 12.13
CA GLN A 88 -33.81 -4.14 12.13
C GLN A 88 -32.64 -5.13 12.05
N PHE A 89 -31.67 -4.87 11.18
CA PHE A 89 -30.46 -5.69 11.06
C PHE A 89 -29.66 -5.70 12.37
N ARG A 90 -29.50 -4.56 13.04
CA ARG A 90 -28.81 -4.50 14.35
C ARG A 90 -29.55 -5.28 15.44
N ASN A 91 -30.88 -5.25 15.44
CA ASN A 91 -31.68 -6.05 16.36
C ASN A 91 -31.49 -7.54 16.09
N LEU A 92 -31.54 -7.96 14.82
CA LEU A 92 -31.29 -9.35 14.42
C LEU A 92 -29.93 -9.85 14.90
N ILE A 93 -28.85 -9.06 14.73
CA ILE A 93 -27.53 -9.45 15.22
C ILE A 93 -27.55 -9.65 16.74
N ALA A 94 -28.15 -8.72 17.48
CA ALA A 94 -28.23 -8.79 18.94
C ALA A 94 -29.04 -10.00 19.44
N GLU A 95 -29.99 -10.48 18.65
CA GLU A 95 -30.79 -11.68 18.93
C GLU A 95 -30.02 -12.98 18.62
N LEU A 96 -29.14 -12.99 17.61
CA LEU A 96 -28.38 -14.17 17.21
C LEU A 96 -27.25 -14.52 18.19
N ASP A 97 -26.35 -13.57 18.47
CA ASP A 97 -25.22 -13.78 19.38
C ASP A 97 -24.61 -12.44 19.83
N GLN A 98 -24.44 -12.25 21.14
CA GLN A 98 -23.78 -11.06 21.71
C GLN A 98 -22.28 -10.97 21.39
N GLY A 99 -21.66 -12.09 20.99
CA GLY A 99 -20.27 -12.14 20.51
C GLY A 99 -20.07 -11.61 19.09
N LEU A 100 -21.15 -11.44 18.32
CA LEU A 100 -21.07 -10.90 16.95
C LEU A 100 -20.83 -9.39 16.93
N PRO A 101 -20.26 -8.86 15.84
CA PRO A 101 -20.11 -7.42 15.66
C PRO A 101 -21.47 -6.73 15.65
N GLY A 102 -21.73 -5.79 16.56
CA GLY A 102 -23.05 -5.16 16.70
C GLY A 102 -23.53 -4.27 15.53
N ASP A 103 -22.73 -4.12 14.46
CA ASP A 103 -23.10 -3.38 13.24
C ASP A 103 -22.16 -3.68 12.05
N LEU A 104 -22.66 -3.44 10.83
CA LEU A 104 -21.93 -3.53 9.56
C LEU A 104 -21.57 -2.13 9.07
N PRO A 105 -20.30 -1.68 9.03
CA PRO A 105 -19.96 -0.29 8.73
C PRO A 105 -20.45 0.17 7.34
N LEU A 106 -20.88 1.43 7.24
CA LEU A 106 -21.16 2.04 5.93
C LEU A 106 -19.85 2.36 5.22
N HIS A 107 -19.75 1.92 3.98
CA HIS A 107 -18.62 2.23 3.12
C HIS A 107 -18.70 3.65 2.57
N CYS A 108 -17.55 4.33 2.47
CA CYS A 108 -17.39 5.53 1.65
C CYS A 108 -16.41 5.20 0.51
N THR A 109 -16.88 5.34 -0.74
CA THR A 109 -16.13 5.06 -1.99
C THR A 109 -14.76 5.70 -2.09
N VAL A 110 -14.52 6.74 -1.31
CA VAL A 110 -13.30 7.55 -1.33
C VAL A 110 -12.13 6.90 -0.57
N ARG A 111 -12.36 5.97 0.38
CA ARG A 111 -11.29 5.44 1.24
C ARG A 111 -11.13 3.92 1.14
N TRP A 112 -10.02 3.47 0.55
CA TRP A 112 -9.67 2.05 0.45
C TRP A 112 -9.64 1.34 1.81
N LEU A 113 -9.08 1.98 2.85
CA LEU A 113 -9.05 1.45 4.23
C LEU A 113 -10.45 1.12 4.80
N SER A 114 -11.51 1.77 4.29
CA SER A 114 -12.87 1.47 4.72
C SER A 114 -13.38 0.14 4.15
N LYS A 115 -12.86 -0.30 3.00
CA LYS A 115 -13.30 -1.52 2.32
C LYS A 115 -12.89 -2.79 3.06
N SER A 116 -11.64 -2.89 3.50
CA SER A 116 -11.18 -4.05 4.28
C SER A 116 -12.04 -4.28 5.52
N LYS A 117 -12.37 -3.21 6.24
CA LYS A 117 -13.24 -3.28 7.43
C LYS A 117 -14.67 -3.70 7.10
N VAL A 118 -15.26 -3.16 6.03
CA VAL A 118 -16.60 -3.54 5.57
C VAL A 118 -16.64 -5.02 5.20
N PHE A 119 -15.66 -5.49 4.43
CA PHE A 119 -15.57 -6.88 4.00
C PHE A 119 -15.40 -7.84 5.17
N SER A 120 -14.48 -7.52 6.09
CA SER A 120 -14.25 -8.35 7.28
C SER A 120 -15.53 -8.48 8.12
N ARG A 121 -16.21 -7.36 8.38
CA ARG A 121 -17.48 -7.36 9.12
C ARG A 121 -18.61 -8.04 8.36
N PHE A 122 -18.67 -7.89 7.05
CA PHE A 122 -19.65 -8.58 6.22
C PHE A 122 -19.49 -10.09 6.31
N PHE A 123 -18.25 -10.59 6.25
CA PHE A 123 -17.97 -12.02 6.38
C PHE A 123 -18.26 -12.53 7.81
N GLU A 124 -17.88 -11.79 8.85
CA GLU A 124 -18.20 -12.13 10.24
C GLU A 124 -19.72 -12.20 10.49
N LEU A 125 -20.50 -11.39 9.78
CA LEU A 125 -21.96 -11.30 9.89
C LEU A 125 -22.68 -12.08 8.78
N LEU A 126 -21.99 -12.96 8.04
CA LEU A 126 -22.54 -13.57 6.83
C LEU A 126 -23.87 -14.29 7.06
N ASP A 127 -24.00 -15.02 8.17
CA ASP A 127 -25.25 -15.73 8.51
C ASP A 127 -26.39 -14.76 8.87
N ALA A 128 -26.09 -13.70 9.62
CA ALA A 128 -27.06 -12.64 9.90
C ALA A 128 -27.49 -11.92 8.61
N VAL A 129 -26.56 -11.68 7.68
CA VAL A 129 -26.85 -11.09 6.37
C VAL A 129 -27.77 -12.00 5.55
N LYS A 130 -27.51 -13.31 5.51
CA LYS A 130 -28.38 -14.29 4.82
C LYS A 130 -29.81 -14.24 5.35
N LEU A 131 -29.96 -14.40 6.66
CA LEU A 131 -31.28 -14.38 7.32
C LEU A 131 -32.00 -13.05 7.08
N PHE A 132 -31.29 -11.93 7.16
CA PHE A 132 -31.89 -10.62 6.93
C PHE A 132 -32.33 -10.42 5.48
N MET A 133 -31.56 -10.88 4.49
CA MET A 133 -31.95 -10.79 3.08
C MET A 133 -33.18 -11.66 2.80
N GLU A 134 -33.24 -12.86 3.38
CA GLU A 134 -34.40 -13.77 3.29
C GLU A 134 -35.66 -13.14 3.90
N GLU A 135 -35.57 -12.56 5.11
CA GLU A 135 -36.68 -11.86 5.76
C GLU A 135 -37.20 -10.67 4.93
N LYS A 136 -36.30 -10.03 4.16
CA LYS A 136 -36.63 -8.91 3.27
C LYS A 136 -37.06 -9.32 1.87
N ASP A 137 -37.18 -10.62 1.59
CA ASP A 137 -37.51 -11.16 0.27
C ASP A 137 -36.56 -10.61 -0.82
N LYS A 138 -35.26 -10.54 -0.47
CA LYS A 138 -34.18 -10.09 -1.35
C LYS A 138 -33.31 -11.27 -1.73
N ASP A 139 -33.43 -11.71 -2.98
CA ASP A 139 -32.64 -12.81 -3.50
C ASP A 139 -31.22 -12.36 -3.89
N TYR A 140 -30.23 -13.02 -3.28
CA TYR A 140 -28.81 -12.90 -3.59
C TYR A 140 -28.21 -14.31 -3.66
N PRO A 141 -28.25 -14.97 -4.84
CA PRO A 141 -27.78 -16.34 -5.02
C PRO A 141 -26.34 -16.56 -4.53
N GLU A 142 -25.50 -15.53 -4.62
CA GLU A 142 -24.13 -15.52 -4.15
C GLU A 142 -23.98 -15.91 -2.67
N LEU A 143 -24.95 -15.54 -1.83
CA LEU A 143 -24.89 -15.84 -0.40
C LEU A 143 -24.99 -17.35 -0.13
N SER A 144 -25.65 -18.10 -1.01
CA SER A 144 -25.79 -19.56 -0.89
C SER A 144 -24.71 -20.34 -1.66
N ASP A 145 -23.93 -19.67 -2.51
CA ASP A 145 -22.86 -20.28 -3.29
C ASP A 145 -21.56 -20.38 -2.47
N LEU A 146 -21.20 -21.60 -2.06
CA LEU A 146 -19.97 -21.87 -1.32
C LEU A 146 -18.70 -21.46 -2.09
N GLU A 147 -18.70 -21.57 -3.43
CA GLU A 147 -17.59 -21.11 -4.25
C GLU A 147 -17.50 -19.57 -4.25
N TRP A 148 -18.61 -18.85 -4.17
CA TRP A 148 -18.61 -17.40 -4.01
C TRP A 148 -18.18 -16.99 -2.59
N ILE A 149 -18.60 -17.71 -1.55
CA ILE A 149 -18.17 -17.47 -0.17
C ILE A 149 -16.64 -17.62 -0.05
N MET A 150 -16.03 -18.57 -0.76
CA MET A 150 -14.57 -18.65 -0.84
C MET A 150 -13.94 -17.42 -1.51
N ASP A 151 -14.54 -16.90 -2.60
CA ASP A 151 -14.05 -15.67 -3.25
C ASP A 151 -14.16 -14.47 -2.30
N LEU A 152 -15.25 -14.39 -1.53
CA LEU A 152 -15.44 -13.39 -0.47
C LEU A 152 -14.36 -13.52 0.60
N ALA A 153 -14.11 -14.72 1.10
CA ALA A 153 -13.13 -14.98 2.14
C ALA A 153 -11.69 -14.63 1.70
N PHE A 154 -11.31 -15.02 0.48
CA PHE A 154 -10.04 -14.60 -0.13
C PHE A 154 -9.95 -13.08 -0.25
N SER A 155 -11.03 -12.43 -0.68
CA SER A 155 -11.10 -10.97 -0.81
C SER A 155 -10.87 -10.28 0.54
N VAL A 156 -11.49 -10.77 1.61
CA VAL A 156 -11.31 -10.26 2.98
C VAL A 156 -9.83 -10.31 3.37
N ASP A 157 -9.19 -11.49 3.26
CA ASP A 157 -7.80 -11.66 3.66
C ASP A 157 -6.84 -10.79 2.84
N MET A 158 -7.02 -10.72 1.51
CA MET A 158 -6.21 -9.85 0.65
C MET A 158 -6.40 -8.36 0.95
N LEU A 159 -7.65 -7.91 1.17
CA LEU A 159 -7.92 -6.53 1.56
C LEU A 159 -7.27 -6.21 2.91
N CYS A 160 -7.29 -7.12 3.88
CA CYS A 160 -6.61 -6.96 5.16
C CYS A 160 -5.08 -6.90 5.05
N HIS A 161 -4.48 -7.63 4.10
CA HIS A 161 -3.04 -7.53 3.83
C HIS A 161 -2.67 -6.18 3.20
N LEU A 162 -3.47 -5.70 2.25
CA LEU A 162 -3.29 -4.38 1.63
C LEU A 162 -3.53 -3.24 2.64
N ASP A 163 -4.54 -3.36 3.50
CA ASP A 163 -4.83 -2.41 4.58
C ASP A 163 -3.65 -2.29 5.54
N ARG A 164 -3.05 -3.43 5.93
CA ARG A 164 -1.83 -3.46 6.75
C ARG A 164 -0.67 -2.72 6.09
N LEU A 165 -0.41 -2.96 4.80
CA LEU A 165 0.61 -2.18 4.08
C LEU A 165 0.25 -0.68 4.12
N ASN A 166 -0.97 -0.32 3.77
CA ASN A 166 -1.41 1.07 3.71
C ASN A 166 -1.23 1.79 5.06
N LEU A 167 -1.57 1.14 6.18
CA LEU A 167 -1.33 1.66 7.53
C LEU A 167 0.15 1.87 7.85
N THR A 168 1.04 0.97 7.39
CA THR A 168 2.49 1.14 7.59
C THR A 168 3.09 2.31 6.80
N LEU A 169 2.50 2.63 5.65
CA LEU A 169 2.90 3.74 4.79
C LEU A 169 2.38 5.10 5.30
N GLN A 170 1.33 5.08 6.13
CA GLN A 170 0.76 6.27 6.74
C GLN A 170 1.51 6.67 8.02
N GLY A 171 1.29 7.92 8.44
CA GLY A 171 1.85 8.49 9.66
C GLY A 171 2.71 9.71 9.37
N LYS A 172 3.07 10.42 10.44
CA LYS A 172 4.01 11.53 10.38
C LYS A 172 5.43 10.99 10.47
N LEU A 173 6.40 11.75 9.96
CA LEU A 173 7.84 11.47 10.09
C LEU A 173 8.30 10.12 9.48
N LYS A 174 7.58 9.63 8.46
CA LYS A 174 8.04 8.47 7.68
C LYS A 174 9.09 8.93 6.67
N MET A 175 10.27 8.30 6.69
CA MET A 175 11.32 8.60 5.72
C MET A 175 11.12 7.74 4.45
N LEU A 176 11.66 8.20 3.32
CA LEU A 176 11.61 7.47 2.06
C LEU A 176 12.11 6.01 2.18
N PRO A 177 13.25 5.72 2.87
CA PRO A 177 13.71 4.36 3.04
C PRO A 177 12.71 3.44 3.76
N ASP A 178 12.04 3.93 4.81
CA ASP A 178 11.03 3.16 5.56
C ASP A 178 9.85 2.77 4.65
N LEU A 179 9.41 3.71 3.82
CA LEU A 179 8.29 3.51 2.90
C LEU A 179 8.67 2.49 1.81
N VAL A 180 9.87 2.63 1.25
CA VAL A 180 10.44 1.74 0.22
C VAL A 180 10.61 0.32 0.76
N GLN A 181 11.15 0.19 1.97
CA GLN A 181 11.26 -1.09 2.67
C GLN A 181 9.89 -1.72 2.88
N SER A 182 8.90 -0.95 3.33
CA SER A 182 7.53 -1.46 3.56
C SER A 182 6.87 -1.97 2.28
N VAL A 183 7.00 -1.23 1.17
CA VAL A 183 6.49 -1.64 -0.15
C VAL A 183 7.13 -2.96 -0.58
N PHE A 184 8.46 -3.05 -0.55
CA PHE A 184 9.14 -4.24 -1.08
C PHE A 184 9.10 -5.45 -0.15
N ALA A 185 8.98 -5.24 1.17
CA ALA A 185 8.62 -6.31 2.09
C ALA A 185 7.24 -6.88 1.73
N PHE A 186 6.28 -6.05 1.33
CA PHE A 186 4.98 -6.51 0.86
C PHE A 186 5.05 -7.24 -0.48
N VAL A 187 5.85 -6.75 -1.44
CA VAL A 187 6.13 -7.47 -2.70
C VAL A 187 6.63 -8.89 -2.42
N ASN A 188 7.60 -9.05 -1.52
CA ASN A 188 8.12 -10.36 -1.14
C ASN A 188 7.06 -11.23 -0.44
N LYS A 189 6.18 -10.65 0.38
CA LYS A 189 5.04 -11.36 0.97
C LYS A 189 4.07 -11.87 -0.10
N LEU A 190 3.77 -11.10 -1.14
CA LEU A 190 2.91 -11.56 -2.24
C LEU A 190 3.49 -12.80 -2.93
N LYS A 191 4.81 -12.81 -3.20
CA LYS A 191 5.51 -13.98 -3.75
C LYS A 191 5.40 -15.21 -2.85
N LEU A 192 5.52 -15.00 -1.53
CA LEU A 192 5.33 -16.08 -0.54
C LEU A 192 3.88 -16.59 -0.54
N PHE A 193 2.91 -15.68 -0.55
CA PHE A 193 1.48 -16.00 -0.55
C PHE A 193 1.09 -16.83 -1.78
N GLU A 194 1.56 -16.44 -2.97
CA GLU A 194 1.37 -17.22 -4.19
C GLU A 194 1.88 -18.65 -4.03
N ALA A 195 3.14 -18.81 -3.59
CA ALA A 195 3.75 -20.13 -3.41
C ALA A 195 3.03 -20.99 -2.36
N HIS A 196 2.52 -20.38 -1.29
CA HIS A 196 1.77 -21.08 -0.24
C HIS A 196 0.39 -21.52 -0.75
N ILE A 197 -0.36 -20.64 -1.43
CA ILE A 197 -1.65 -21.00 -2.04
C ILE A 197 -1.50 -22.15 -3.03
N GLN A 198 -0.47 -22.13 -3.89
CA GLN A 198 -0.21 -23.21 -4.85
C GLN A 198 0.05 -24.56 -4.16
N LYS A 199 0.74 -24.53 -3.01
CA LYS A 199 0.98 -25.72 -2.17
C LYS A 199 -0.23 -26.14 -1.33
N GLY A 200 -1.31 -25.36 -1.31
CA GLY A 200 -2.49 -25.59 -0.48
C GLY A 200 -2.34 -25.10 0.97
N ASP A 201 -1.28 -24.36 1.28
CA ASP A 201 -1.10 -23.72 2.58
C ASP A 201 -1.86 -22.38 2.62
N LEU A 202 -2.90 -22.34 3.45
CA LEU A 202 -3.76 -21.17 3.64
C LEU A 202 -3.52 -20.46 4.99
N THR A 203 -2.39 -20.72 5.66
CA THR A 203 -2.05 -20.12 6.97
C THR A 203 -2.08 -18.59 6.99
N HIS A 204 -1.80 -17.94 5.85
CA HIS A 204 -1.86 -16.48 5.72
C HIS A 204 -3.25 -15.95 5.34
N PHE A 205 -4.21 -16.84 5.12
CA PHE A 205 -5.56 -16.58 4.63
C PHE A 205 -6.58 -17.24 5.57
N HIS A 206 -6.71 -16.72 6.79
CA HIS A 206 -7.51 -17.33 7.85
C HIS A 206 -9.00 -17.38 7.51
N THR A 207 -9.51 -16.36 6.83
CA THR A 207 -10.91 -16.30 6.42
C THR A 207 -11.17 -17.34 5.34
N LEU A 208 -10.27 -17.42 4.35
CA LEU A 208 -10.35 -18.41 3.28
C LEU A 208 -10.21 -19.83 3.82
N LEU A 209 -9.32 -20.06 4.79
CA LEU A 209 -9.14 -21.36 5.43
C LEU A 209 -10.47 -21.86 6.02
N LYS A 210 -11.17 -21.02 6.80
CA LYS A 210 -12.50 -21.33 7.33
C LYS A 210 -13.53 -21.62 6.24
N ALA A 211 -13.59 -20.79 5.20
CA ALA A 211 -14.53 -20.99 4.09
C ALA A 211 -14.24 -22.26 3.28
N SER A 212 -12.98 -22.71 3.23
CA SER A 212 -12.56 -23.88 2.46
C SER A 212 -13.02 -25.21 3.06
N GLU A 213 -13.37 -25.26 4.34
CA GLU A 213 -13.80 -26.49 5.04
C GLU A 213 -15.13 -27.05 4.51
N GLN A 214 -15.95 -26.20 3.89
CA GLN A 214 -17.28 -26.55 3.40
C GLN A 214 -17.29 -27.00 1.93
N VAL A 215 -16.15 -26.96 1.24
CA VAL A 215 -16.06 -27.15 -0.21
C VAL A 215 -15.31 -28.43 -0.56
N THR A 216 -15.70 -29.08 -1.67
CA THR A 216 -15.02 -30.29 -2.15
C THR A 216 -13.55 -30.03 -2.50
N SER A 217 -12.71 -31.04 -2.37
CA SER A 217 -11.28 -30.94 -2.67
C SER A 217 -10.97 -30.50 -4.11
N ALA A 218 -11.81 -30.91 -5.07
CA ALA A 218 -11.68 -30.54 -6.48
C ALA A 218 -11.99 -29.06 -6.72
N ALA A 219 -13.10 -28.55 -6.17
CA ALA A 219 -13.46 -27.14 -6.26
C ALA A 219 -12.45 -26.25 -5.52
N LEU A 220 -11.98 -26.67 -4.34
CA LEU A 220 -10.93 -26.00 -3.59
C LEU A 220 -9.64 -25.86 -4.43
N LYS A 221 -9.19 -26.93 -5.08
CA LYS A 221 -7.99 -26.88 -5.93
C LYS A 221 -8.15 -25.85 -7.06
N LYS A 222 -9.27 -25.89 -7.79
CA LYS A 222 -9.56 -24.94 -8.87
C LYS A 222 -9.57 -23.49 -8.39
N LYS A 223 -10.15 -23.23 -7.21
CA LYS A 223 -10.17 -21.89 -6.60
C LYS A 223 -8.76 -21.44 -6.20
N ARG A 224 -7.95 -22.31 -5.59
CA ARG A 224 -6.55 -21.98 -5.24
C ARG A 224 -5.72 -21.60 -6.46
N ASP A 225 -5.85 -22.32 -7.57
CA ASP A 225 -5.13 -21.99 -8.81
C ASP A 225 -5.49 -20.57 -9.28
N ARG A 226 -6.78 -20.22 -9.27
CA ARG A 226 -7.26 -18.86 -9.58
C ARG A 226 -6.71 -17.81 -8.61
N TYR A 227 -6.72 -18.09 -7.30
CA TYR A 227 -6.23 -17.15 -6.29
C TYR A 227 -4.72 -16.92 -6.42
N ALA A 228 -3.94 -17.97 -6.69
CA ALA A 228 -2.52 -17.84 -6.98
C ALA A 228 -2.27 -16.93 -8.18
N THR A 229 -3.03 -17.10 -9.28
CA THR A 229 -2.94 -16.19 -10.44
C THR A 229 -3.27 -14.74 -10.08
N LEU A 230 -4.30 -14.50 -9.26
CA LEU A 230 -4.65 -13.14 -8.81
C LEU A 230 -3.52 -12.51 -7.98
N VAL A 231 -2.90 -13.28 -7.08
CA VAL A 231 -1.76 -12.82 -6.27
C VAL A 231 -0.53 -12.56 -7.14
N ALA A 232 -0.25 -13.43 -8.12
CA ALA A 232 0.86 -13.26 -9.06
C ALA A 232 0.71 -11.98 -9.91
N ASN A 233 -0.50 -11.73 -10.43
CA ASN A 233 -0.81 -10.52 -11.19
C ASN A 233 -0.67 -9.25 -10.34
N LEU A 234 -1.09 -9.32 -9.06
CA LEU A 234 -0.90 -8.22 -8.12
C LEU A 234 0.59 -7.98 -7.83
N HIS A 235 1.37 -9.04 -7.61
CA HIS A 235 2.82 -8.97 -7.44
C HIS A 235 3.49 -8.29 -8.62
N GLU A 236 3.20 -8.73 -9.86
CA GLU A 236 3.73 -8.11 -11.07
C GLU A 236 3.34 -6.64 -11.17
N SER A 237 2.08 -6.31 -10.86
CA SER A 237 1.60 -4.93 -10.85
C SER A 237 2.38 -4.05 -9.86
N PHE A 238 2.74 -4.56 -8.67
CA PHE A 238 3.59 -3.84 -7.73
C PHE A 238 5.02 -3.68 -8.26
N VAL A 239 5.63 -4.74 -8.77
CA VAL A 239 6.99 -4.71 -9.32
C VAL A 239 7.10 -3.69 -10.45
N THR A 240 6.18 -3.76 -11.42
CA THR A 240 6.14 -2.83 -12.55
C THR A 240 5.84 -1.42 -12.09
N ARG A 241 4.86 -1.23 -11.18
CA ARG A 241 4.53 0.12 -10.72
C ARG A 241 5.67 0.76 -9.98
N PHE A 242 6.41 0.04 -9.13
CA PHE A 242 7.46 0.54 -8.23
C PHE A 242 8.89 0.29 -8.74
N CYS A 243 9.08 0.01 -10.03
CA CYS A 243 10.38 -0.26 -10.62
C CYS A 243 11.36 0.93 -10.47
N ASP A 244 10.87 2.15 -10.55
CA ASP A 244 11.63 3.39 -10.33
C ASP A 244 12.22 3.49 -8.91
N LEU A 245 11.53 2.96 -7.90
CA LEU A 245 12.03 2.90 -6.52
C LEU A 245 13.01 1.74 -6.32
N GLN A 246 12.84 0.63 -7.06
CA GLN A 246 13.85 -0.44 -7.09
C GLN A 246 15.18 0.09 -7.64
N LEU A 247 15.14 0.82 -8.75
CA LEU A 247 16.32 1.40 -9.39
C LEU A 247 17.04 2.42 -8.49
N LYS A 248 16.31 3.08 -7.59
CA LYS A 248 16.85 4.06 -6.64
C LYS A 248 17.34 3.44 -5.33
N ARG A 249 17.26 2.11 -5.17
CA ARG A 249 17.63 1.45 -3.92
C ARG A 249 19.08 1.72 -3.48
N PRO A 250 20.10 1.65 -4.35
CA PRO A 250 21.48 1.92 -3.93
C PRO A 250 21.64 3.28 -3.25
N GLN A 251 21.04 4.32 -3.85
CA GLN A 251 21.06 5.68 -3.31
C GLN A 251 20.24 5.80 -2.01
N ILE A 252 19.09 5.12 -1.93
CA ILE A 252 18.27 5.13 -0.72
C ILE A 252 19.00 4.42 0.43
N THR A 253 19.73 3.33 0.13
CA THR A 253 20.59 2.63 1.09
C THR A 253 21.67 3.57 1.60
N PHE A 254 22.35 4.33 0.72
CA PHE A 254 23.33 5.33 1.13
C PHE A 254 22.79 6.36 2.13
N LEU A 255 21.55 6.81 1.96
CA LEU A 255 20.94 7.75 2.90
C LEU A 255 20.71 7.16 4.30
N VAL A 256 20.58 5.84 4.42
CA VAL A 256 20.34 5.14 5.70
C VAL A 256 21.64 4.65 6.32
N ASP A 257 22.52 4.11 5.49
CA ASP A 257 23.75 3.44 5.88
C ASP A 257 24.85 3.71 4.85
N PRO A 258 25.45 4.91 4.89
CA PRO A 258 26.48 5.30 3.93
C PRO A 258 27.73 4.42 4.02
N PHE A 259 28.00 3.81 5.18
CA PHE A 259 29.19 2.97 5.41
C PHE A 259 29.11 1.59 4.73
N ASN A 260 27.90 1.13 4.42
CA ASN A 260 27.67 -0.15 3.73
C ASN A 260 27.07 0.05 2.32
N ALA A 261 27.04 1.28 1.82
CA ALA A 261 26.55 1.58 0.49
C ALA A 261 27.57 1.21 -0.60
N GLU A 262 27.06 0.89 -1.79
CA GLU A 262 27.91 0.69 -2.97
C GLU A 262 28.61 2.00 -3.35
N THR A 263 29.90 1.93 -3.71
CA THR A 263 30.70 3.14 -3.92
C THR A 263 30.25 3.99 -5.10
N ASP A 264 29.69 3.37 -6.14
CA ASP A 264 29.18 4.06 -7.31
C ASP A 264 27.70 4.45 -7.18
N CYS A 265 27.10 4.41 -5.98
CA CYS A 265 25.66 4.61 -5.85
C CYS A 265 25.23 6.06 -6.12
N LEU A 266 26.07 7.05 -5.83
CA LEU A 266 25.75 8.48 -5.98
C LEU A 266 25.87 8.93 -7.44
N LYS A 267 24.72 9.12 -8.09
CA LYS A 267 24.62 9.53 -9.50
C LYS A 267 23.76 10.77 -9.65
N ALA A 268 23.88 11.45 -10.78
CA ALA A 268 22.94 12.51 -11.15
C ALA A 268 21.48 12.01 -11.06
N PRO A 269 20.52 12.84 -10.59
CA PRO A 269 20.62 14.23 -10.17
C PRO A 269 20.97 14.46 -8.68
N LEU A 270 21.33 13.43 -7.89
CA LEU A 270 21.64 13.65 -6.47
C LEU A 270 22.94 14.43 -6.27
N VAL A 271 23.89 14.24 -7.17
CA VAL A 271 25.20 14.89 -7.18
C VAL A 271 25.47 15.47 -8.57
N THR A 272 26.22 16.56 -8.63
CA THR A 272 26.61 17.22 -9.88
C THR A 272 27.96 16.76 -10.42
N ASP A 273 28.84 16.31 -9.52
CA ASP A 273 30.16 15.76 -9.82
C ASP A 273 30.26 14.38 -9.14
N GLU A 274 30.05 13.32 -9.91
CA GLU A 274 30.05 11.94 -9.40
C GLU A 274 31.43 11.54 -8.87
N ALA A 275 32.51 11.94 -9.54
CA ALA A 275 33.87 11.60 -9.11
C ALA A 275 34.24 12.30 -7.79
N ALA A 276 33.88 13.58 -7.63
CA ALA A 276 34.07 14.27 -6.36
C ALA A 276 33.23 13.64 -5.24
N ALA A 277 31.98 13.27 -5.54
CA ALA A 277 31.11 12.61 -4.57
C ALA A 277 31.65 11.24 -4.12
N GLU A 278 32.22 10.45 -5.04
CA GLU A 278 32.87 9.17 -4.72
C GLU A 278 34.07 9.37 -3.78
N LEU A 279 34.91 10.38 -4.04
CA LEU A 279 36.04 10.71 -3.16
C LEU A 279 35.57 11.12 -1.76
N GLU A 280 34.58 12.02 -1.67
CA GLU A 280 34.00 12.42 -0.38
C GLU A 280 33.38 11.23 0.37
N MET A 281 32.81 10.28 -0.36
CA MET A 281 32.22 9.08 0.22
C MET A 281 33.28 8.15 0.81
N ILE A 282 34.45 8.03 0.15
CA ILE A 282 35.59 7.28 0.68
C ILE A 282 36.06 7.92 1.99
N ASP A 283 36.24 9.23 2.01
CA ASP A 283 36.66 9.95 3.23
C ASP A 283 35.64 9.76 4.36
N LEU A 284 34.35 9.90 4.06
CA LEU A 284 33.25 9.67 5.01
C LEU A 284 33.30 8.26 5.62
N CYS A 285 33.61 7.24 4.82
CA CYS A 285 33.66 5.85 5.27
C CYS A 285 34.81 5.57 6.27
N GLU A 286 35.88 6.34 6.19
CA GLU A 286 37.04 6.25 7.09
C GLU A 286 36.84 7.08 8.39
N GLU A 287 35.77 7.87 8.50
CA GLU A 287 35.45 8.60 9.72
C GLU A 287 34.75 7.73 10.78
N ASP A 288 35.56 7.02 11.58
CA ASP A 288 35.07 6.12 12.64
C ASP A 288 34.18 6.79 13.68
N GLN A 289 34.36 8.09 13.94
CA GLN A 289 33.53 8.83 14.90
C GLN A 289 32.08 8.96 14.43
N LEU A 290 31.86 9.08 13.12
CA LEU A 290 30.52 9.21 12.55
C LEU A 290 29.77 7.86 12.53
N LYS A 291 30.47 6.72 12.53
CA LYS A 291 29.86 5.38 12.68
C LYS A 291 29.11 5.24 14.00
N ALA A 292 29.65 5.82 15.07
CA ALA A 292 28.97 5.82 16.37
C ALA A 292 27.69 6.69 16.35
N VAL A 293 27.75 7.85 15.68
CA VAL A 293 26.61 8.78 15.58
C VAL A 293 25.48 8.20 14.73
N LEU A 294 25.79 7.42 13.70
CA LEU A 294 24.75 6.74 12.91
C LEU A 294 23.88 5.80 13.76
N ARG A 295 24.44 5.21 14.82
CA ARG A 295 23.69 4.36 15.76
C ARG A 295 22.69 5.15 16.60
N GLU A 296 22.90 6.45 16.77
CA GLU A 296 21.99 7.35 17.48
C GLU A 296 20.79 7.75 16.62
N GLY A 297 20.95 7.73 15.29
CA GLY A 297 19.88 7.97 14.32
C GLY A 297 20.38 8.57 13.02
N THR A 298 19.72 8.22 11.91
CA THR A 298 20.06 8.72 10.56
C THR A 298 19.97 10.25 10.46
N VAL A 299 18.99 10.87 11.11
CA VAL A 299 18.80 12.33 11.04
C VAL A 299 19.90 13.06 11.81
N GLU A 300 20.26 12.57 12.98
CA GLU A 300 21.31 13.08 13.86
C GLU A 300 22.67 12.97 13.17
N PHE A 301 22.94 11.84 12.52
CA PHE A 301 24.11 11.61 11.69
C PHE A 301 24.27 12.69 10.61
N TRP A 302 23.27 12.90 9.77
CA TRP A 302 23.36 13.89 8.67
C TRP A 302 23.44 15.34 9.15
N LYS A 303 22.91 15.66 10.34
CA LYS A 303 23.08 16.99 10.95
C LYS A 303 24.52 17.25 11.40
N LYS A 304 25.25 16.20 11.80
CA LYS A 304 26.62 16.32 12.30
C LYS A 304 27.64 16.30 11.15
N SER A 305 27.46 15.43 10.16
CA SER A 305 28.35 15.30 9.00
C SER A 305 28.39 16.54 8.08
N GLN A 306 27.46 17.48 8.24
CA GLN A 306 27.47 18.79 7.57
C GLN A 306 28.29 19.86 8.32
N ARG A 307 28.44 19.76 9.65
CA ARG A 307 29.08 20.80 10.47
C ARG A 307 30.60 20.75 10.47
N GLU A 308 31.17 19.64 9.99
CA GLU A 308 32.62 19.43 9.93
C GLU A 308 33.19 19.85 8.56
N ARG A 309 32.36 20.37 7.65
CA ARG A 309 32.71 20.75 6.27
C ARG A 309 32.56 22.24 5.92
N ASP A 310 32.16 23.09 6.88
CA ASP A 310 32.16 24.56 6.79
C ASP A 310 33.35 25.14 7.59
#